data_AF-A0A822CUS1-F1
#
_entry.id   AF-A0A822CUS1-F1
#
_cell.length_a   1.000
_cell.length_b   1.000
_cell.length_c   1.000
_cell.angle_alpha   90.00
_cell.angle_beta   90.00
_cell.angle_gamma   90.00
#
_symmetry.space_group_name_H-M   'P 1'
#
loop_
_entity.id
_entity.type
_entity.pdbx_description
1 polymer ?
#
loop_
_entity_poly.entity_id
_entity_poly.type
_entity_poly.pdbx_seq_one_letter_code
_entity_poly.pdbx_strand_id
1 'polypeptide(L)'
;NFFLAIEICQTDDCRSGNCELLRLSNGLIKKSCHCAKNVCGETCQRLCNTTSPCDTNPCWFGGTCVDVANFDYICLCPSNHS
;
A
#
# COMPACT_ATOMS: atom_id res chain seq x y z
N ASN A 1 5.47 -27.48 23.24
CA ASN A 1 6.56 -26.83 22.50
C ASN A 1 6.07 -25.42 22.18
N PHE A 2 6.16 -24.53 23.16
CA PHE A 2 5.48 -23.24 23.18
C PHE A 2 6.44 -22.23 22.56
N PHE A 3 6.30 -21.99 21.26
CA PHE A 3 6.93 -20.84 20.63
C PHE A 3 6.26 -19.59 21.24
N LEU A 4 6.93 -18.97 22.22
CA LEU A 4 6.62 -17.61 22.62
C LEU A 4 6.83 -16.76 21.38
N ALA A 5 5.74 -16.36 20.70
CA ALA A 5 5.79 -15.29 19.72
C ALA A 5 6.19 -14.02 20.49
N ILE A 6 7.49 -13.73 20.53
CA ILE A 6 7.99 -12.53 21.16
C ILE A 6 7.47 -11.37 20.31
N GLU A 7 6.73 -10.42 20.90
CA GLU A 7 6.18 -9.22 20.24
C GLU A 7 7.27 -8.21 19.87
N ILE A 8 8.32 -8.69 19.21
CA ILE A 8 9.46 -7.92 18.70
C ILE A 8 9.50 -8.08 17.18
N CYS A 9 10.42 -7.34 16.55
CA CYS A 9 10.70 -7.50 15.13
C CYS A 9 11.45 -8.80 14.88
N GLN A 10 10.82 -9.72 14.14
CA GLN A 10 11.45 -10.89 13.56
C GLN A 10 11.78 -10.66 12.08
N THR A 11 12.63 -11.53 11.52
CA THR A 11 13.20 -11.37 10.18
C THR A 11 12.16 -11.39 9.06
N ASP A 12 10.99 -11.99 9.28
CA ASP A 12 9.92 -12.21 8.29
C ASP A 12 8.65 -11.38 8.53
N ASP A 13 8.64 -10.55 9.58
CA ASP A 13 7.47 -9.76 9.97
C ASP A 13 7.09 -8.69 8.94
N CYS A 14 8.08 -8.08 8.30
CA CYS A 14 7.89 -7.11 7.23
C CYS A 14 8.56 -7.65 5.97
N ARG A 15 7.76 -8.14 5.01
CA ARG A 15 8.25 -8.83 3.82
C ARG A 15 9.10 -7.94 2.90
N SER A 16 8.76 -6.66 2.81
CA SER A 16 9.43 -5.68 1.96
C SER A 16 9.45 -4.32 2.64
N GLY A 17 9.96 -4.28 3.87
CA GLY A 17 10.00 -3.08 4.69
C GLY A 17 10.89 -3.26 5.91
N ASN A 18 11.12 -2.17 6.63
CA ASN A 18 11.77 -2.21 7.93
C ASN A 18 10.74 -2.34 9.05
N CYS A 19 11.02 -3.22 10.00
CA CYS A 19 10.23 -3.36 11.21
C CYS A 19 10.73 -2.41 12.30
N GLU A 20 9.81 -1.75 13.00
CA GLU A 20 10.10 -0.98 14.19
C GLU A 20 9.18 -1.35 15.36
N LEU A 21 9.64 -1.06 16.56
CA LEU A 21 8.87 -1.20 17.78
C LEU A 21 8.51 0.19 18.31
N LEU A 22 7.22 0.47 18.37
CA LEU A 22 6.65 1.69 18.89
C LEU A 22 6.25 1.49 20.35
N ARG A 23 6.77 2.33 21.24
CA ARG A 23 6.27 2.39 22.62
C ARG A 23 5.07 3.32 22.68
N LEU A 24 3.93 2.77 23.06
CA LEU A 24 2.70 3.51 23.27
C LEU A 24 2.71 4.16 24.66
N SER A 25 1.90 5.21 24.84
CA SER A 25 1.80 5.98 26.10
C SER A 25 1.32 5.14 27.29
N ASN A 26 0.62 4.03 27.03
CA ASN A 26 0.17 3.06 28.03
C ASN A 26 1.24 2.01 28.38
N GLY A 27 2.48 2.15 27.88
CA GLY A 27 3.57 1.22 28.11
C GLY A 27 3.54 -0.03 27.23
N LEU A 28 2.53 -0.18 26.36
CA LEU A 28 2.48 -1.29 25.40
C LEU A 28 3.52 -1.08 24.28
N ILE A 29 4.03 -2.19 23.76
CA ILE A 29 4.90 -2.20 22.59
C ILE A 29 4.05 -2.63 21.40
N LYS A 30 4.05 -1.81 20.35
CA LYS A 30 3.40 -2.12 19.08
C LYS A 30 4.45 -2.34 18.01
N LYS A 31 4.36 -3.45 17.29
CA LYS A 31 5.11 -3.67 16.06
C LYS A 31 4.50 -2.88 14.90
N SER A 32 5.35 -2.21 14.13
CA SER A 32 4.94 -1.45 12.95
C SER A 32 5.92 -1.72 11.79
N CYS A 33 5.39 -1.88 10.58
CA CYS A 33 6.18 -2.03 9.38
C CYS A 33 6.18 -0.74 8.57
N HIS A 34 7.38 -0.26 8.24
CA HIS A 34 7.60 0.80 7.27
C HIS A 34 7.92 0.17 5.92
N CYS A 35 6.95 0.23 5.01
CA CYS A 35 7.07 -0.42 3.73
C CYS A 35 7.99 0.34 2.78
N ALA A 36 8.77 -0.40 1.99
CA ALA A 36 9.56 0.15 0.91
C ALA A 36 8.65 0.79 -0.15
N LYS A 37 9.24 1.59 -1.05
CA LYS A 37 8.50 2.16 -2.18
C LYS A 37 7.79 1.04 -2.94
N ASN A 38 6.56 1.31 -3.37
CA ASN A 38 5.75 0.42 -4.18
C ASN A 38 5.10 -0.78 -3.47
N VAL A 39 5.29 -0.93 -2.16
CA VAL A 39 4.63 -1.96 -1.34
C VAL A 39 3.89 -1.34 -0.16
N CYS A 40 2.83 -2.00 0.31
CA CYS A 40 2.09 -1.63 1.51
C CYS A 40 1.41 -2.84 2.17
N GLY A 41 0.60 -2.57 3.20
CA GLY A 41 -0.05 -3.57 4.05
C GLY A 41 0.66 -3.68 5.39
N GLU A 42 0.02 -4.36 6.35
CA GLU A 42 0.56 -4.52 7.71
C GLU A 42 1.93 -5.21 7.74
N THR A 43 2.22 -6.09 6.77
CA THR A 43 3.50 -6.79 6.64
C THR A 43 4.21 -6.48 5.32
N CYS A 44 3.82 -5.41 4.62
CA CYS A 44 4.41 -4.99 3.33
C CYS A 44 4.40 -6.08 2.25
N GLN A 45 3.39 -6.94 2.25
CA GLN A 45 3.26 -8.06 1.34
C GLN A 45 2.55 -7.71 0.03
N ARG A 46 1.85 -6.57 -0.01
CA ARG A 46 1.07 -6.12 -1.17
C ARG A 46 1.85 -5.09 -1.96
N LEU A 47 1.82 -5.15 -3.28
CA LEU A 47 2.22 -4.04 -4.14
C LEU A 47 1.09 -3.00 -4.10
N CYS A 48 1.42 -1.74 -3.82
CA CYS A 48 0.39 -0.71 -3.59
C CYS A 48 0.67 0.63 -4.25
N ASN A 49 1.87 0.83 -4.73
CA ASN A 49 2.19 1.99 -5.54
C ASN A 49 2.99 1.42 -6.71
N THR A 50 2.64 1.62 -7.96
CA THR A 50 3.61 1.40 -9.02
C THR A 50 3.52 2.45 -10.10
N THR A 51 2.96 3.64 -9.80
CA THR A 51 2.45 4.67 -10.75
C THR A 51 0.92 4.55 -10.82
N SER A 52 0.20 5.67 -10.65
CA SER A 52 -1.22 5.67 -10.92
C SER A 52 -1.39 5.35 -12.40
N PRO A 53 -2.30 4.43 -12.79
CA PRO A 53 -2.57 4.22 -14.21
C PRO A 53 -3.00 5.50 -14.93
N CYS A 54 -3.42 6.53 -14.20
CA CYS A 54 -3.71 7.86 -14.73
C CYS A 54 -2.51 8.77 -14.97
N ASP A 55 -1.32 8.47 -14.42
CA ASP A 55 -0.14 9.34 -14.52
C ASP A 55 0.37 9.52 -15.96
N THR A 56 0.08 8.55 -16.85
CA THR A 56 0.41 8.65 -18.28
C THR A 56 -0.69 9.33 -19.11
N ASN A 57 -1.71 9.90 -18.47
CA ASN A 57 -2.92 10.44 -19.09
C ASN A 57 -3.50 9.52 -20.17
N PRO A 58 -3.90 8.28 -19.83
CA PRO A 58 -4.34 7.28 -20.82
C PRO A 58 -5.70 7.61 -21.47
N CYS A 59 -6.47 8.56 -20.93
CA CYS A 59 -7.78 8.93 -21.43
C CYS A 59 -7.70 9.91 -22.60
N TRP A 60 -8.30 9.51 -23.73
CA TRP A 60 -8.31 10.28 -24.97
C TRP A 60 -9.48 11.29 -25.00
N PHE A 61 -9.42 12.26 -25.91
CA PHE A 61 -10.50 13.23 -26.20
C PHE A 61 -11.02 14.03 -24.99
N GLY A 62 -10.16 14.31 -24.01
CA GLY A 62 -10.54 15.09 -22.83
C GLY A 62 -11.36 14.32 -21.80
N GLY A 63 -11.32 12.98 -21.81
CA GLY A 63 -11.88 12.15 -20.74
C GLY A 63 -11.13 12.32 -19.42
N THR A 64 -11.86 12.26 -18.30
CA THR A 64 -11.28 12.32 -16.96
C THR A 64 -10.84 10.93 -16.53
N CYS A 65 -9.55 10.75 -16.23
CA CYS A 65 -9.03 9.49 -15.71
C CYS A 65 -9.33 9.35 -14.22
N VAL A 66 -9.83 8.18 -13.82
CA VAL A 66 -10.08 7.82 -12.43
C VAL A 66 -9.36 6.51 -12.11
N ASP A 67 -8.49 6.56 -11.11
CA ASP A 67 -7.76 5.41 -10.58
C ASP A 67 -8.73 4.47 -9.83
N VAL A 68 -8.66 3.17 -10.11
CA VAL A 68 -9.45 2.14 -9.42
C VAL A 68 -8.54 1.05 -8.85
N ALA A 69 -9.09 0.26 -7.92
CA ALA A 69 -8.34 -0.78 -7.23
C ALA A 69 -7.64 -1.75 -8.20
N ASN A 70 -6.49 -2.28 -7.78
CA ASN A 70 -5.67 -3.24 -8.52
C ASN A 70 -4.91 -2.69 -9.75
N PHE A 71 -4.44 -1.44 -9.69
CA PHE A 71 -3.63 -0.83 -10.77
C PHE A 71 -4.39 -0.65 -12.09
N ASP A 72 -5.70 -0.41 -12.01
CA ASP A 72 -6.58 -0.25 -13.16
C ASP A 72 -7.17 1.17 -13.20
N TYR A 73 -7.72 1.59 -14.34
CA TYR A 73 -8.31 2.92 -14.50
C TYR A 73 -9.58 2.88 -15.33
N ILE A 74 -10.43 3.89 -15.10
CA ILE A 74 -11.61 4.16 -15.90
C ILE A 74 -11.54 5.58 -16.47
N CYS A 75 -11.94 5.71 -17.73
CA CYS A 75 -12.08 7.00 -18.39
C CYS A 75 -13.54 7.43 -18.36
N LEU A 76 -13.80 8.58 -17.73
CA LEU A 76 -15.11 9.23 -17.76
C LEU A 76 -15.17 10.18 -18.96
N CYS A 77 -15.99 9.84 -19.95
CA CYS A 77 -16.23 10.70 -21.11
C CYS A 77 -17.22 11.81 -20.74
N PRO A 78 -16.99 13.07 -21.18
CA PRO A 78 -17.98 14.13 -21.02
C PRO A 78 -19.26 13.79 -21.79
N SER A 79 -20.42 14.13 -21.21
CA SER A 79 -21.78 13.75 -21.66
C SER A 79 -22.16 14.20 -23.07
N ASN A 80 -21.28 14.90 -23.79
CA ASN A 80 -21.49 15.36 -25.17
C ASN A 80 -20.87 14.41 -26.22
N HIS A 81 -20.24 13.32 -25.77
CA HIS A 81 -19.69 12.28 -26.63
C HIS A 81 -20.03 10.89 -26.04
N SER A 82 -21.22 10.39 -26.38
CA SER A 82 -21.69 9.02 -26.12
C SER A 82 -22.14 8.36 -27.40
#